data_AF-A0A358QKL0-F1
#
_entry.id   AF-A0A358QKL0-F1
#
_cell.length_a   1.000
_cell.length_b   1.000
_cell.length_c   1.000
_cell.angle_alpha   90.00
_cell.angle_beta   90.00
_cell.angle_gamma   90.00
#
_symmetry.space_group_name_H-M   'P 1'
#
loop_
_entity.id
_entity.type
_entity.pdbx_description
1 polymer ?
#
loop_
_entity_poly.entity_id
_entity_poly.type
_entity_poly.pdbx_seq_one_letter_code
_entity_poly.pdbx_strand_id
1 'polypeptide(L)'
;MRATVSGATPAVDDPGAEQAPAVLGRFLTKRTLLSILAAVIIVAVVVWRADIPWGEAWAKIRAANLLFYLLAIVVYYLSFVARGIRWQVLLANAGEVRKARRLAPLVLASFFVNCIVPAKMGDVYRAYLGRVRERIPGSKALGTVVSERLLDLCVLMLLLLASGAYIFHKRNSGALVPYVIFGALLMAVGIGLIVMMRAGRGMRVLRLLPDPIFRRYESFRSGAVSSLGRWPTLLVLTVAVWVCESGRLGLVIAALGFS
;
A
#
# COMPACT_ATOMS: atom_id res chain seq x y z
N MET A 1 -73.68 -16.48 20.75
CA MET A 1 -73.45 -15.15 20.15
C MET A 1 -72.16 -14.59 20.74
N ARG A 2 -71.25 -14.12 19.87
CA ARG A 2 -69.92 -13.51 20.12
C ARG A 2 -68.72 -14.39 20.50
N ALA A 3 -67.58 -13.98 19.94
CA ALA A 3 -66.33 -14.67 19.67
C ALA A 3 -65.14 -14.09 20.47
N THR A 4 -64.05 -14.86 20.60
CA THR A 4 -62.61 -14.46 20.75
C THR A 4 -61.80 -15.71 20.34
N VAL A 5 -60.87 -15.79 19.38
CA VAL A 5 -59.69 -15.03 18.89
C VAL A 5 -58.42 -15.22 19.72
N SER A 6 -57.42 -15.83 19.05
CA SER A 6 -55.96 -15.63 19.11
C SER A 6 -55.10 -16.44 20.09
N GLY A 7 -54.02 -17.01 19.53
CA GLY A 7 -52.90 -17.61 20.24
C GLY A 7 -51.86 -18.28 19.34
N ALA A 8 -51.59 -17.77 18.13
CA ALA A 8 -50.42 -18.19 17.35
C ALA A 8 -49.21 -17.35 17.79
N THR A 9 -48.28 -17.96 18.51
CA THR A 9 -46.95 -17.39 18.79
C THR A 9 -46.14 -17.33 17.48
N PRO A 10 -45.66 -16.15 17.04
CA PRO A 10 -44.74 -16.09 15.91
C PRO A 10 -43.36 -16.61 16.33
N ALA A 11 -42.76 -17.43 15.46
CA ALA A 11 -41.37 -17.83 15.58
C ALA A 11 -40.49 -16.57 15.57
N VAL A 12 -39.61 -16.48 16.56
CA VAL A 12 -38.58 -15.45 16.65
C VAL A 12 -37.57 -15.71 15.55
N ASP A 13 -37.58 -14.88 14.50
CA ASP A 13 -36.49 -14.79 13.53
C ASP A 13 -35.22 -14.35 14.27
N ASP A 14 -34.24 -15.24 14.36
CA ASP A 14 -32.90 -14.96 14.87
C ASP A 14 -32.10 -14.18 13.81
N PRO A 15 -31.80 -12.88 14.00
CA PRO A 15 -31.06 -12.09 13.02
C PRO A 15 -29.54 -12.22 13.18
N GLY A 16 -29.06 -13.29 13.85
CA GLY A 16 -27.65 -13.47 14.21
C GLY A 16 -26.79 -14.35 13.29
N ALA A 17 -27.36 -15.05 12.30
CA ALA A 17 -26.59 -15.91 11.40
C ALA A 17 -26.07 -15.13 10.18
N GLU A 18 -25.14 -14.19 10.41
CA GLU A 18 -24.31 -13.61 9.36
C GLU A 18 -23.53 -14.74 8.67
N GLN A 19 -24.03 -15.19 7.52
CA GLN A 19 -23.34 -16.12 6.64
C GLN A 19 -21.96 -15.53 6.33
N ALA A 20 -20.91 -16.15 6.84
CA ALA A 20 -19.53 -15.80 6.52
C ALA A 20 -19.42 -15.73 4.98
N PRO A 21 -19.08 -14.58 4.39
CA PRO A 21 -19.09 -14.46 2.94
C PRO A 21 -18.11 -15.49 2.38
N ALA A 22 -18.56 -16.31 1.45
CA ALA A 22 -17.79 -17.39 0.82
C ALA A 22 -16.58 -16.83 0.07
N VAL A 23 -15.50 -16.53 0.80
CA VAL A 23 -14.27 -15.93 0.28
C VAL A 23 -13.64 -16.85 -0.78
N LEU A 24 -13.80 -18.17 -0.60
CA LEU A 24 -13.30 -19.23 -1.48
C LEU A 24 -13.93 -19.20 -2.89
N GLY A 25 -15.23 -18.90 -3.03
CA GLY A 25 -15.91 -18.88 -4.33
C GLY A 25 -15.45 -17.75 -5.26
N ARG A 26 -14.94 -16.64 -4.69
CA ARG A 26 -14.40 -15.51 -5.46
C ARG A 26 -13.03 -15.79 -6.07
N PHE A 27 -12.19 -16.61 -5.42
CA PHE A 27 -10.84 -16.93 -5.92
C PHE A 27 -10.86 -17.77 -7.20
N LEU A 28 -11.93 -18.52 -7.46
CA LEU A 28 -12.10 -19.38 -8.65
C LEU A 28 -12.88 -18.70 -9.80
N THR A 29 -13.00 -17.37 -9.77
CA THR A 29 -13.60 -16.64 -10.90
C THR A 29 -12.69 -16.74 -12.13
N LYS A 30 -13.25 -16.94 -13.33
CA LYS A 30 -12.50 -17.03 -14.61
C LYS A 30 -11.47 -15.90 -14.79
N ARG A 31 -11.80 -14.68 -14.32
CA ARG A 31 -10.91 -13.51 -14.35
C ARG A 31 -9.68 -13.65 -13.42
N THR A 32 -9.85 -14.19 -12.22
CA THR A 32 -8.74 -14.45 -11.28
C THR A 32 -7.83 -15.53 -11.83
N LEU A 33 -8.42 -16.60 -12.36
CA LEU A 33 -7.68 -17.70 -13.00
C LEU A 33 -6.83 -17.20 -14.19
N LEU A 34 -7.41 -16.33 -15.03
CA LEU A 34 -6.70 -15.68 -16.14
C LEU A 34 -5.52 -14.84 -15.66
N SER A 35 -5.69 -14.07 -14.57
CA SER A 35 -4.61 -13.24 -14.01
C SER A 35 -3.48 -14.09 -13.39
N ILE A 36 -3.82 -15.19 -12.73
CA ILE A 36 -2.85 -16.15 -12.18
C ILE A 36 -2.11 -16.82 -13.33
N LEU A 37 -2.82 -17.30 -14.37
CA LEU A 37 -2.22 -17.91 -15.55
C LEU A 37 -1.27 -16.94 -16.24
N ALA A 38 -1.67 -15.69 -16.44
CA ALA A 38 -0.80 -14.66 -17.02
C ALA A 38 0.46 -14.43 -16.16
N ALA A 39 0.33 -14.34 -14.82
CA ALA A 39 1.47 -14.21 -13.93
C ALA A 39 2.42 -15.41 -14.00
N VAL A 40 1.87 -16.63 -14.02
CA VAL A 40 2.65 -17.88 -14.16
C VAL A 40 3.38 -17.92 -15.50
N ILE A 41 2.72 -17.56 -16.61
CA ILE A 41 3.35 -17.49 -17.93
C ILE A 41 4.49 -16.47 -17.93
N ILE A 42 4.29 -15.28 -17.37
CA ILE A 42 5.34 -14.25 -17.29
C ILE A 42 6.54 -14.79 -16.51
N VAL A 43 6.32 -15.39 -15.33
CA VAL A 43 7.39 -15.97 -14.52
C VAL A 43 8.08 -17.10 -15.27
N ALA A 44 7.34 -18.00 -15.91
CA ALA A 44 7.88 -19.12 -16.67
C ALA A 44 8.74 -18.63 -17.84
N VAL A 45 8.30 -17.61 -18.58
CA VAL A 45 9.08 -17.02 -19.68
C VAL A 45 10.35 -16.35 -19.15
N VAL A 46 10.27 -15.60 -18.04
CA VAL A 46 11.44 -14.96 -17.43
C VAL A 46 12.45 -16.00 -16.95
N VAL A 47 11.99 -17.06 -16.26
CA VAL A 47 12.86 -18.13 -15.76
C VAL A 47 13.44 -18.95 -16.91
N TRP A 48 12.65 -19.24 -17.95
CA TRP A 48 13.13 -19.97 -19.13
C TRP A 48 14.17 -19.17 -19.92
N ARG A 49 14.05 -17.84 -19.94
CA ARG A 49 14.99 -16.96 -20.64
C ARG A 49 16.19 -16.57 -19.78
N ALA A 50 16.13 -16.77 -18.47
CA ALA A 50 17.22 -16.51 -17.56
C ALA A 50 18.13 -17.74 -17.48
N ASP A 51 19.40 -17.57 -17.82
CA ASP A 51 20.43 -18.61 -17.69
C ASP A 51 20.81 -18.74 -16.20
N ILE A 52 19.93 -19.38 -15.42
CA ILE A 52 20.08 -19.51 -13.97
C ILE A 52 20.83 -20.82 -13.66
N PRO A 53 22.06 -20.76 -13.11
CA PRO A 53 22.76 -21.95 -12.63
C PRO A 53 22.10 -22.45 -11.34
N TRP A 54 21.08 -23.30 -11.49
CA TRP A 54 20.28 -23.82 -10.37
C TRP A 54 21.10 -24.52 -9.29
N GLY A 55 22.19 -25.20 -9.68
CA GLY A 55 23.10 -25.85 -8.74
C GLY A 55 23.81 -24.85 -7.82
N GLU A 56 24.33 -23.76 -8.39
CA GLU A 56 24.98 -22.70 -7.61
C GLU A 56 23.98 -21.93 -6.74
N ALA A 57 22.80 -21.63 -7.28
CA ALA A 57 21.73 -20.98 -6.53
C ALA A 57 21.35 -21.79 -5.28
N TRP A 58 21.17 -23.11 -5.45
CA TRP A 58 20.83 -24.00 -4.34
C TRP A 58 21.97 -24.15 -3.33
N ALA A 59 23.22 -24.21 -3.80
CA ALA A 59 24.39 -24.24 -2.92
C ALA A 59 24.49 -22.96 -2.06
N LYS A 60 24.26 -21.79 -2.65
CA LYS A 60 24.26 -20.50 -1.92
C LYS A 60 23.14 -20.40 -0.90
N ILE A 61 21.94 -20.90 -1.23
CA ILE A 61 20.82 -20.95 -0.27
C ILE A 61 21.17 -21.86 0.92
N ARG A 62 21.78 -23.03 0.67
CA ARG A 62 22.19 -23.93 1.75
C ARG A 62 23.35 -23.39 2.60
N ALA A 63 24.26 -22.64 1.99
CA ALA A 63 25.38 -21.99 2.68
C ALA A 63 24.99 -20.64 3.32
N ALA A 64 23.72 -20.23 3.21
CA ALA A 64 23.31 -18.91 3.65
C ALA A 64 23.48 -18.76 5.17
N ASN A 65 24.03 -17.62 5.59
CA ASN A 65 24.20 -17.33 7.00
C ASN A 65 22.85 -17.01 7.64
N LEU A 66 22.40 -17.93 8.50
CA LEU A 66 21.09 -17.86 9.15
C LEU A 66 20.94 -16.64 10.06
N LEU A 67 22.02 -16.14 10.67
CA LEU A 67 21.98 -14.97 11.56
C LEU A 67 21.58 -13.71 10.77
N PHE A 68 22.22 -13.46 9.63
CA PHE A 68 21.88 -12.31 8.77
C PHE A 68 20.47 -12.42 8.21
N TYR A 69 20.03 -13.65 7.88
CA TYR A 69 18.66 -13.87 7.42
C TYR A 69 17.62 -13.61 8.52
N LEU A 70 17.85 -14.08 9.75
CA LEU A 70 16.99 -13.80 10.90
C LEU A 70 16.93 -12.30 11.20
N LEU A 71 18.07 -11.60 11.13
CA LEU A 71 18.10 -10.16 11.29
C LEU A 71 17.29 -9.45 10.18
N ALA A 72 17.35 -9.94 8.94
CA ALA A 72 16.53 -9.41 7.85
C ALA A 72 15.02 -9.57 8.14
N ILE A 73 14.61 -10.69 8.74
CA ILE A 73 13.22 -10.91 9.17
C ILE A 73 12.83 -9.90 10.26
N VAL A 74 13.69 -9.68 11.26
CA VAL A 74 13.43 -8.69 12.31
C VAL A 74 13.27 -7.29 11.72
N VAL A 75 14.18 -6.87 10.84
CA VAL A 75 14.12 -5.57 10.16
C VAL A 75 12.87 -5.45 9.29
N TYR A 76 12.45 -6.53 8.64
CA TYR A 76 11.21 -6.58 7.87
C TYR A 76 9.99 -6.27 8.76
N TYR A 77 9.85 -6.91 9.91
CA TYR A 77 8.73 -6.66 10.82
C TYR A 77 8.79 -5.27 11.47
N LEU A 78 9.98 -4.76 11.78
CA LEU A 78 10.17 -3.39 12.27
C LEU A 78 9.73 -2.35 11.23
N SER A 79 9.90 -2.63 9.94
CA SER A 79 9.45 -1.74 8.86
C SER A 79 7.93 -1.51 8.93
N PHE A 80 7.14 -2.52 9.32
CA PHE A 80 5.69 -2.37 9.50
C PHE A 80 5.32 -1.48 10.68
N VAL A 81 6.10 -1.50 11.75
CA VAL A 81 5.91 -0.60 12.89
C VAL A 81 6.16 0.84 12.45
N ALA A 82 7.27 1.09 11.75
CA ALA A 82 7.60 2.40 11.19
C ALA A 82 6.51 2.90 10.21
N ARG A 83 6.03 2.03 9.32
CA ARG A 83 4.91 2.33 8.41
C ARG A 83 3.62 2.63 9.16
N GLY A 84 3.32 1.90 10.24
CA GLY A 84 2.17 2.13 11.11
C GLY A 84 2.23 3.47 11.83
N ILE A 85 3.40 3.87 12.33
CA ILE A 85 3.64 5.20 12.92
C ILE A 85 3.49 6.29 11.87
N ARG A 86 4.05 6.09 10.67
CA ARG A 86 3.87 7.03 9.56
C ARG A 86 2.41 7.24 9.21
N TRP A 87 1.65 6.16 9.11
CA TRP A 87 0.23 6.24 8.81
C TRP A 87 -0.57 6.88 9.96
N GLN A 88 -0.18 6.66 11.23
CA GLN A 88 -0.72 7.40 12.37
C GLN A 88 -0.53 8.91 12.19
N VAL A 89 0.67 9.37 11.81
CA VAL A 89 0.96 10.80 11.64
C VAL A 89 0.13 11.38 10.49
N LEU A 90 0.03 10.67 9.35
CA LEU A 90 -0.80 11.09 8.22
C LEU A 90 -2.28 11.24 8.61
N LEU A 91 -2.82 10.26 9.33
CA LEU A 91 -4.20 10.27 9.80
C LEU A 91 -4.44 11.36 10.85
N ALA A 92 -3.53 11.53 11.81
CA ALA A 92 -3.62 12.58 12.82
C ALA A 92 -3.62 13.98 12.19
N ASN A 93 -2.80 14.21 11.17
CA ASN A 93 -2.80 15.45 10.37
C ASN A 93 -4.12 15.63 9.58
N ALA A 94 -4.83 14.54 9.29
CA ALA A 94 -6.17 14.54 8.70
C ALA A 94 -7.32 14.62 9.72
N GLY A 95 -7.00 14.84 11.01
CA GLY A 95 -7.97 14.95 12.10
C GLY A 95 -8.42 13.61 12.68
N GLU A 96 -7.79 12.50 12.30
CA GLU A 96 -8.14 11.13 12.75
C GLU A 96 -7.02 10.57 13.64
N VAL A 97 -7.12 10.78 14.94
CA VAL A 97 -6.08 10.31 15.88
C VAL A 97 -6.33 8.86 16.27
N ARG A 98 -5.37 7.99 15.95
CA ARG A 98 -5.34 6.56 16.31
C ARG A 98 -3.94 6.15 16.74
N LYS A 99 -3.84 5.10 17.56
CA LYS A 99 -2.54 4.58 18.04
C LYS A 99 -1.89 3.68 16.99
N ALA A 100 -0.59 3.82 16.75
CA ALA A 100 0.17 3.04 15.77
C ALA A 100 0.06 1.52 16.00
N ARG A 101 -0.05 1.07 17.26
CA ARG A 101 -0.25 -0.34 17.60
C ARG A 101 -1.53 -0.94 16.98
N ARG A 102 -2.55 -0.12 16.74
CA ARG A 102 -3.78 -0.55 16.05
C ARG A 102 -3.64 -0.48 14.53
N LEU A 103 -2.81 0.43 14.05
CA LEU A 103 -2.59 0.70 12.63
C LEU A 103 -1.56 -0.23 11.97
N ALA A 104 -0.48 -0.60 12.65
CA ALA A 104 0.56 -1.46 12.09
C ALA A 104 0.02 -2.84 11.63
N PRO A 105 -0.87 -3.53 12.37
CA PRO A 105 -1.49 -4.78 11.89
C PRO A 105 -2.35 -4.59 10.63
N LEU A 106 -3.01 -3.45 10.47
CA LEU A 106 -3.78 -3.10 9.27
C LEU A 106 -2.86 -2.94 8.06
N VAL A 107 -1.69 -2.32 8.25
CA VAL A 107 -0.67 -2.19 7.20
C VAL A 107 -0.07 -3.56 6.86
N LEU A 108 0.23 -4.40 7.85
CA LEU A 108 0.71 -5.76 7.61
C LEU A 108 -0.30 -6.59 6.80
N ALA A 109 -1.59 -6.53 7.16
CA ALA A 109 -2.66 -7.18 6.43
C ALA A 109 -2.77 -6.68 4.98
N SER A 110 -2.58 -5.37 4.73
CA SER A 110 -2.54 -4.85 3.35
C SER A 110 -1.38 -5.39 2.52
N PHE A 111 -0.21 -5.58 3.12
CA PHE A 111 0.93 -6.17 2.42
C PHE A 111 0.69 -7.65 2.12
N PHE A 112 0.08 -8.39 3.04
CA PHE A 112 -0.35 -9.76 2.79
C PHE A 112 -1.33 -9.83 1.62
N VAL A 113 -2.32 -8.93 1.56
CA VAL A 113 -3.25 -8.84 0.43
C VAL A 113 -2.52 -8.50 -0.87
N ASN A 114 -1.49 -7.66 -0.85
CA ASN A 114 -0.67 -7.38 -2.04
C ASN A 114 0.06 -8.61 -2.59
N CYS A 115 0.32 -9.64 -1.77
CA CYS A 115 0.91 -10.90 -2.22
C CYS A 115 -0.10 -11.79 -2.95
N ILE A 116 -1.40 -11.63 -2.67
CA ILE A 116 -2.47 -12.49 -3.21
C ILE A 116 -3.19 -11.81 -4.37
N VAL A 117 -3.45 -10.51 -4.24
CA VAL A 117 -4.32 -9.76 -5.15
C VAL A 117 -3.49 -9.04 -6.20
N PRO A 118 -3.76 -9.26 -7.50
CA PRO A 118 -3.09 -8.52 -8.57
C PRO A 118 -3.42 -7.01 -8.48
N ALA A 119 -2.56 -6.18 -9.07
CA ALA A 119 -2.70 -4.71 -9.11
C ALA A 119 -2.54 -3.95 -7.78
N LYS A 120 -1.86 -4.53 -6.77
CA LYS A 120 -1.49 -3.85 -5.51
C LYS A 120 -2.67 -3.19 -4.78
N MET A 121 -3.85 -3.81 -4.82
CA MET A 121 -5.07 -3.30 -4.16
C MET A 121 -5.04 -3.37 -2.62
N GLY A 122 -3.98 -3.91 -2.02
CA GLY A 122 -3.83 -3.96 -0.56
C GLY A 122 -3.88 -2.58 0.10
N ASP A 123 -3.43 -1.53 -0.59
CA ASP A 123 -3.51 -0.17 -0.08
C ASP A 123 -4.95 0.34 0.08
N VAL A 124 -5.84 -0.07 -0.83
CA VAL A 124 -7.28 0.18 -0.72
C VAL A 124 -7.86 -0.67 0.42
N TYR A 125 -7.35 -1.89 0.58
CA TYR A 125 -7.76 -2.78 1.66
C TYR A 125 -7.43 -2.23 3.05
N ARG A 126 -6.24 -1.64 3.30
CA ARG A 126 -5.98 -0.98 4.61
C ARG A 126 -6.92 0.20 4.87
N ALA A 127 -7.29 0.96 3.84
CA ALA A 127 -8.25 2.07 4.00
C ALA A 127 -9.66 1.55 4.33
N TYR A 128 -10.06 0.43 3.70
CA TYR A 128 -11.29 -0.28 4.03
C TYR A 128 -11.26 -0.83 5.46
N LEU A 129 -10.18 -1.52 5.86
CA LEU A 129 -10.06 -2.05 7.21
C LEU A 129 -10.01 -0.93 8.26
N GLY A 130 -9.37 0.20 7.98
CA GLY A 130 -9.39 1.39 8.84
C GLY A 130 -10.82 1.94 9.02
N ARG A 131 -11.67 1.83 7.99
CA ARG A 131 -13.09 2.16 8.11
C ARG A 131 -13.85 1.19 9.00
N VAL A 132 -13.68 -0.11 8.79
CA VAL A 132 -14.45 -1.13 9.53
C VAL A 132 -13.99 -1.25 10.98
N ARG A 133 -12.66 -1.29 11.23
CA ARG A 133 -12.10 -1.53 12.57
C ARG A 133 -11.87 -0.26 13.39
N GLU A 134 -11.45 0.83 12.77
CA GLU A 134 -11.08 2.07 13.48
C GLU A 134 -12.07 3.23 13.23
N ARG A 135 -13.18 2.96 12.54
CA ARG A 135 -14.24 3.93 12.18
C ARG A 135 -13.72 5.17 11.45
N ILE A 136 -12.63 5.04 10.70
CA ILE A 136 -12.06 6.13 9.91
C ILE A 136 -12.88 6.27 8.60
N PRO A 137 -13.25 7.48 8.16
CA PRO A 137 -13.88 7.64 6.85
C PRO A 137 -13.01 7.06 5.73
N GLY A 138 -13.52 6.06 5.00
CA GLY A 138 -12.71 5.34 4.00
C GLY A 138 -12.12 6.24 2.91
N SER A 139 -12.87 7.25 2.46
CA SER A 139 -12.39 8.26 1.51
C SER A 139 -11.22 9.07 2.08
N LYS A 140 -11.28 9.47 3.37
CA LYS A 140 -10.18 10.17 4.05
C LYS A 140 -8.94 9.27 4.18
N ALA A 141 -9.12 8.02 4.60
CA ALA A 141 -8.03 7.05 4.68
C ALA A 141 -7.37 6.85 3.30
N LEU A 142 -8.15 6.72 2.22
CA LEU A 142 -7.63 6.67 0.85
C LEU A 142 -6.85 7.93 0.46
N GLY A 143 -7.33 9.11 0.84
CA GLY A 143 -6.60 10.37 0.65
C GLY A 143 -5.22 10.33 1.30
N THR A 144 -5.12 9.84 2.55
CA THR A 144 -3.82 9.70 3.23
C THR A 144 -2.88 8.73 2.52
N VAL A 145 -3.42 7.67 1.89
CA VAL A 145 -2.63 6.72 1.10
C VAL A 145 -2.02 7.40 -0.13
N VAL A 146 -2.80 8.23 -0.84
CA VAL A 146 -2.28 8.94 -2.02
C VAL A 146 -1.13 9.86 -1.62
N SER A 147 -1.26 10.58 -0.52
CA SER A 147 -0.19 11.44 0.00
C SER A 147 1.04 10.66 0.41
N GLU A 148 0.84 9.50 1.05
CA GLU A 148 1.93 8.57 1.37
C GLU A 148 2.69 8.13 0.10
N ARG A 149 1.97 7.78 -0.97
CA ARG A 149 2.55 7.35 -2.24
C ARG A 149 3.27 8.48 -2.96
N LEU A 150 2.77 9.71 -2.85
CA LEU A 150 3.46 10.87 -3.40
C LEU A 150 4.79 11.13 -2.68
N LEU A 151 4.82 11.01 -1.35
CA LEU A 151 6.07 11.10 -0.57
C LEU A 151 7.05 9.99 -0.94
N ASP A 152 6.56 8.74 -1.08
CA ASP A 152 7.38 7.62 -1.53
C ASP A 152 7.96 7.88 -2.93
N LEU A 153 7.17 8.44 -3.85
CA LEU A 153 7.61 8.79 -5.20
C LEU A 153 8.68 9.90 -5.18
N CYS A 154 8.56 10.89 -4.30
CA CYS A 154 9.58 11.92 -4.10
C CYS A 154 10.92 11.32 -3.68
N VAL A 155 10.91 10.43 -2.68
CA VAL A 155 12.14 9.77 -2.21
C VAL A 155 12.71 8.85 -3.30
N LEU A 156 11.86 8.09 -3.98
CA LEU A 156 12.28 7.25 -5.12
C LEU A 156 12.97 8.05 -6.21
N MET A 157 12.44 9.21 -6.57
CA MET A 157 13.05 10.09 -7.56
C MET A 157 14.41 10.61 -7.11
N LEU A 158 14.52 11.04 -5.85
CA LEU A 158 15.80 11.49 -5.29
C LEU A 158 16.85 10.38 -5.31
N LEU A 159 16.46 9.16 -4.92
CA LEU A 159 17.34 7.99 -4.99
C LEU A 159 17.72 7.64 -6.44
N LEU A 160 16.79 7.73 -7.38
CA LEU A 160 17.05 7.49 -8.80
C LEU A 160 18.05 8.51 -9.36
N LEU A 161 17.87 9.80 -9.04
CA LEU A 161 18.79 10.86 -9.46
C LEU A 161 20.17 10.72 -8.82
N ALA A 162 20.24 10.40 -7.52
CA ALA A 162 21.50 10.20 -6.82
C ALA A 162 22.26 8.98 -7.36
N SER A 163 21.57 7.85 -7.55
CA SER A 163 22.13 6.64 -8.15
C SER A 163 22.58 6.89 -9.60
N GLY A 164 21.75 7.61 -10.36
CA GLY A 164 22.08 8.06 -11.71
C GLY A 164 23.36 8.88 -11.72
N ALA A 165 23.45 9.96 -10.94
CA ALA A 165 24.63 10.82 -10.88
C ALA A 165 25.91 10.03 -10.54
N TYR A 166 25.82 9.07 -9.61
CA TYR A 166 26.95 8.21 -9.25
C TYR A 166 27.39 7.29 -10.41
N ILE A 167 26.43 6.68 -11.13
CA ILE A 167 26.72 5.77 -12.25
C ILE A 167 27.18 6.54 -13.49
N PHE A 168 26.56 7.68 -13.80
CA PHE A 168 26.86 8.53 -14.95
C PHE A 168 28.26 9.13 -14.89
N HIS A 169 28.80 9.35 -13.69
CA HIS A 169 30.20 9.73 -13.52
C HIS A 169 31.17 8.68 -14.11
N LYS A 170 30.76 7.41 -14.19
CA LYS A 170 31.59 6.30 -14.72
C LYS A 170 31.20 5.82 -16.12
N ARG A 171 29.96 6.02 -16.59
CA ARG A 171 29.51 5.52 -17.90
C ARG A 171 28.36 6.35 -18.47
N ASN A 172 28.60 7.00 -19.60
CA ASN A 172 27.62 7.86 -20.28
C ASN A 172 26.56 7.02 -21.01
N SER A 173 25.58 6.49 -20.27
CA SER A 173 24.50 5.65 -20.83
C SER A 173 23.16 6.39 -20.78
N GLY A 174 22.69 6.94 -21.90
CA GLY A 174 21.38 7.62 -22.00
C GLY A 174 20.15 6.76 -21.61
N ALA A 175 20.36 5.50 -21.21
CA ALA A 175 19.36 4.55 -20.77
C ALA A 175 18.53 5.01 -19.55
N LEU A 176 19.05 5.87 -18.67
CA LEU A 176 18.31 6.33 -17.49
C LEU A 176 17.39 7.53 -17.77
N VAL A 177 17.66 8.30 -18.83
CA VAL A 177 16.90 9.50 -19.21
C VAL A 177 15.39 9.26 -19.34
N PRO A 178 14.89 8.22 -20.05
CA PRO A 178 13.45 8.00 -20.16
C PRO A 178 12.78 7.70 -18.82
N TYR A 179 13.46 6.98 -17.91
CA TYR A 179 12.93 6.67 -16.58
C TYR A 179 12.83 7.92 -15.70
N VAL A 180 13.83 8.80 -15.76
CA VAL A 180 13.83 10.08 -15.04
C VAL A 180 12.71 10.97 -15.56
N ILE A 181 12.55 11.12 -16.87
CA ILE A 181 11.48 11.93 -17.48
C ILE A 181 10.11 11.38 -17.05
N PHE A 182 9.90 10.07 -17.17
CA PHE A 182 8.63 9.44 -16.82
C PHE A 182 8.29 9.65 -15.33
N GLY A 183 9.24 9.39 -14.44
CA GLY A 183 9.00 9.59 -13.01
C GLY A 183 8.79 11.07 -12.66
N ALA A 184 9.50 12.00 -13.31
CA ALA A 184 9.35 13.43 -13.10
C ALA A 184 7.95 13.91 -13.54
N LEU A 185 7.46 13.40 -14.68
CA LEU A 185 6.10 13.67 -15.15
C LEU A 185 5.05 13.16 -14.14
N LEU A 186 5.18 11.92 -13.67
CA LEU A 186 4.26 11.35 -12.66
C LEU A 186 4.26 12.17 -11.37
N MET A 187 5.43 12.60 -10.91
CA MET A 187 5.55 13.45 -9.72
C MET A 187 4.91 14.82 -9.96
N ALA A 188 5.16 15.45 -11.09
CA ALA A 188 4.59 16.74 -11.44
C ALA A 188 3.05 16.67 -11.49
N VAL A 189 2.49 15.60 -12.06
CA VAL A 189 1.04 15.34 -12.05
C VAL A 189 0.53 15.17 -10.62
N GLY A 190 1.19 14.35 -9.80
CA GLY A 190 0.79 14.12 -8.40
C GLY A 190 0.81 15.39 -7.55
N ILE A 191 1.89 16.17 -7.63
CA ILE A 191 2.02 17.47 -6.94
C ILE A 191 0.98 18.45 -7.49
N GLY A 192 0.81 18.54 -8.80
CA GLY A 192 -0.18 19.39 -9.45
C GLY A 192 -1.61 19.11 -8.98
N LEU A 193 -1.98 17.83 -8.85
CA LEU A 193 -3.28 17.42 -8.29
C LEU A 193 -3.46 17.86 -6.83
N ILE A 194 -2.44 17.68 -5.98
CA ILE A 194 -2.48 18.13 -4.58
C ILE A 194 -2.59 19.66 -4.48
N VAL A 195 -1.83 20.40 -5.28
CA VAL A 195 -1.89 21.87 -5.34
C VAL A 195 -3.26 22.34 -5.82
N MET A 196 -3.82 21.70 -6.85
CA MET A 196 -5.16 22.00 -7.36
C MET A 196 -6.24 21.76 -6.28
N MET A 197 -6.14 20.64 -5.55
CA MET A 197 -7.03 20.30 -4.42
C MET A 197 -6.90 21.29 -3.26
N ARG A 198 -5.68 21.80 -3.00
CA ARG A 198 -5.40 22.80 -1.97
C ARG A 198 -5.93 24.18 -2.34
N ALA A 199 -5.79 24.58 -3.60
CA ALA A 199 -6.24 25.88 -4.10
C ALA A 199 -7.77 26.02 -4.21
N GLY A 200 -8.54 24.99 -3.86
CA GLY A 200 -10.01 25.00 -3.91
C GLY A 200 -10.59 25.11 -5.34
N ARG A 201 -9.76 25.01 -6.38
CA ARG A 201 -10.20 25.14 -7.79
C ARG A 201 -11.12 24.00 -8.20
N GLY A 202 -10.90 22.79 -7.69
CA GLY A 202 -11.82 21.66 -7.87
C GLY A 202 -13.20 21.89 -7.26
N MET A 203 -13.30 22.77 -6.25
CA MET A 203 -14.53 23.02 -5.50
C MET A 203 -15.56 23.83 -6.29
N ARG A 204 -15.14 24.63 -7.29
CA ARG A 204 -16.08 25.36 -8.18
C ARG A 204 -16.80 24.40 -9.13
N VAL A 205 -16.07 23.45 -9.72
CA VAL A 205 -16.64 22.46 -10.65
C VAL A 205 -17.50 21.44 -9.90
N LEU A 206 -17.14 21.10 -8.67
CA LEU A 206 -17.85 20.10 -7.87
C LEU A 206 -19.16 20.60 -7.21
N ARG A 207 -19.51 21.88 -7.29
CA ARG A 207 -20.81 22.39 -6.80
C ARG A 207 -22.02 21.89 -7.61
N LEU A 208 -21.77 21.35 -8.81
CA LEU A 208 -22.79 20.76 -9.67
C LEU A 208 -23.07 19.28 -9.33
N LEU A 209 -22.29 18.68 -8.42
CA LEU A 209 -22.43 17.28 -8.07
C LEU A 209 -23.38 17.07 -6.88
N PRO A 210 -24.12 15.93 -6.84
CA PRO A 210 -24.94 15.56 -5.70
C PRO A 210 -24.16 15.56 -4.37
N ASP A 211 -24.80 16.03 -3.30
CA ASP A 211 -24.27 16.07 -1.93
C ASP A 211 -23.49 14.82 -1.45
N PRO A 212 -23.94 13.57 -1.71
CA PRO A 212 -23.19 12.40 -1.24
C PRO A 212 -21.81 12.26 -1.89
N ILE A 213 -21.66 12.68 -3.16
CA ILE A 213 -20.38 12.62 -3.88
C ILE A 213 -19.47 13.73 -3.37
N PHE A 214 -20.03 14.92 -3.15
CA PHE A 214 -19.30 16.06 -2.58
C PHE A 214 -18.70 15.71 -1.22
N ARG A 215 -19.48 15.12 -0.30
CA ARG A 215 -18.97 14.69 1.03
C ARG A 215 -17.83 13.68 0.93
N ARG A 216 -17.90 12.72 -0.02
CA ARG A 216 -16.82 11.74 -0.24
C ARG A 216 -15.56 12.39 -0.80
N TYR A 217 -15.71 13.30 -1.76
CA TYR A 217 -14.58 14.06 -2.30
C TYR A 217 -13.93 14.91 -1.23
N GLU A 218 -14.71 15.61 -0.41
CA GLU A 218 -14.18 16.49 0.62
C GLU A 218 -13.45 15.71 1.73
N SER A 219 -13.98 14.55 2.08
CA SER A 219 -13.31 13.58 2.96
C SER A 219 -11.99 13.11 2.36
N PHE A 220 -11.95 12.80 1.06
CA PHE A 220 -10.72 12.42 0.35
C PHE A 220 -9.72 13.58 0.24
N ARG A 221 -10.18 14.78 -0.13
CA ARG A 221 -9.39 16.01 -0.28
C ARG A 221 -8.73 16.40 1.04
N SER A 222 -9.50 16.40 2.13
CA SER A 222 -8.94 16.63 3.47
C SER A 222 -7.89 15.57 3.81
N GLY A 223 -8.21 14.29 3.59
CA GLY A 223 -7.24 13.20 3.77
C GLY A 223 -5.96 13.35 2.93
N ALA A 224 -6.04 13.81 1.69
CA ALA A 224 -4.90 13.96 0.80
C ALA A 224 -4.06 15.22 1.13
N VAL A 225 -4.73 16.37 1.25
CA VAL A 225 -4.02 17.65 1.40
C VAL A 225 -3.58 17.88 2.84
N SER A 226 -4.47 17.66 3.82
CA SER A 226 -4.15 18.02 5.21
C SER A 226 -3.24 17.00 5.88
N SER A 227 -3.20 15.75 5.38
CA SER A 227 -2.28 14.73 5.91
C SER A 227 -0.81 15.11 5.79
N LEU A 228 -0.46 15.96 4.81
CA LEU A 228 0.89 16.47 4.60
C LEU A 228 1.30 17.60 5.57
N GLY A 229 0.45 17.97 6.54
CA GLY A 229 0.69 19.11 7.44
C GLY A 229 2.03 19.07 8.20
N ARG A 230 2.44 17.89 8.70
CA ARG A 230 3.74 17.69 9.38
C ARG A 230 4.79 17.08 8.45
N TRP A 231 5.06 17.74 7.33
CA TRP A 231 5.96 17.22 6.28
C TRP A 231 7.36 16.82 6.77
N PRO A 232 8.04 17.48 7.74
CA PRO A 232 9.38 17.07 8.17
C PRO A 232 9.37 15.73 8.90
N THR A 233 8.41 15.52 9.82
CA THR A 233 8.22 14.24 10.51
C THR A 233 7.92 13.13 9.51
N LEU A 234 7.12 13.42 8.48
CA LEU A 234 6.79 12.45 7.44
C LEU A 234 8.00 12.09 6.57
N LEU A 235 8.88 13.05 6.26
CA LEU A 235 10.13 12.78 5.56
C LEU A 235 11.05 11.89 6.39
N VAL A 236 11.26 12.21 7.68
CA VAL A 236 12.09 11.38 8.57
C VAL A 236 11.55 9.94 8.65
N LEU A 237 10.24 9.78 8.82
CA LEU A 237 9.62 8.46 8.85
C LEU A 237 9.72 7.74 7.50
N THR A 238 9.64 8.46 6.38
CA THR A 238 9.78 7.86 5.05
C THR A 238 11.21 7.39 4.82
N VAL A 239 12.21 8.21 5.18
CA VAL A 239 13.63 7.81 5.14
C VAL A 239 13.86 6.60 6.05
N ALA A 240 13.32 6.59 7.27
CA ALA A 240 13.44 5.45 8.18
C ALA A 240 12.85 4.15 7.59
N VAL A 241 11.70 4.24 6.91
CA VAL A 241 11.11 3.10 6.20
C VAL A 241 12.01 2.62 5.07
N TRP A 242 12.56 3.53 4.26
CA TRP A 242 13.50 3.18 3.18
C TRP A 242 14.80 2.58 3.70
N VAL A 243 15.34 3.07 4.81
CA VAL A 243 16.50 2.48 5.49
C VAL A 243 16.20 1.07 5.96
N CYS A 244 15.02 0.81 6.53
CA CYS A 244 14.62 -0.56 6.89
C CYS A 244 14.53 -1.47 5.66
N GLU A 245 13.95 -1.00 4.55
CA GLU A 245 13.84 -1.80 3.33
C GLU A 245 15.22 -2.09 2.71
N SER A 246 16.07 -1.08 2.58
CA SER A 246 17.44 -1.23 2.09
C SER A 246 18.27 -2.11 3.01
N GLY A 247 18.16 -1.92 4.34
CA GLY A 247 18.84 -2.72 5.34
C GLY A 247 18.42 -4.19 5.29
N ARG A 248 17.12 -4.47 5.17
CA ARG A 248 16.61 -5.83 4.96
C ARG A 248 17.22 -6.47 3.71
N LEU A 249 17.24 -5.76 2.59
CA LEU A 249 17.83 -6.28 1.34
C LEU A 249 19.34 -6.52 1.49
N GLY A 250 20.07 -5.58 2.09
CA GLY A 250 21.49 -5.72 2.36
C GLY A 250 21.80 -6.93 3.25
N LEU A 251 20.97 -7.19 4.27
CA LEU A 251 21.09 -8.36 5.12
C LEU A 251 20.83 -9.68 4.39
N VAL A 252 19.86 -9.71 3.47
CA VAL A 252 19.62 -10.89 2.63
C VAL A 252 20.79 -11.14 1.67
N ILE A 253 21.34 -10.08 1.09
CA ILE A 253 22.53 -10.13 0.22
C ILE A 253 23.74 -10.66 1.00
N ALA A 254 23.99 -10.12 2.20
CA ALA A 254 25.05 -10.58 3.09
C ALA A 254 24.83 -12.04 3.55
N ALA A 255 23.59 -12.44 3.81
CA ALA A 255 23.26 -13.82 4.16
C ALA A 255 23.64 -14.80 3.05
N LEU A 256 23.47 -14.41 1.79
CA LEU A 256 23.80 -15.24 0.62
C LEU A 256 25.28 -15.20 0.22
N GLY A 257 26.12 -14.45 0.95
CA GLY A 257 27.56 -14.34 0.68
C GLY A 257 27.91 -13.53 -0.57
N PHE A 258 27.01 -12.67 -1.03
CA PHE A 258 27.32 -11.68 -2.07
C PHE A 258 27.84 -10.40 -1.39
N SER A 259 29.05 -10.47 -0.82
CA SER A 259 29.76 -9.31 -0.23
C SER A 259 30.96 -8.92 -1.08
#